data_AF-L1MD66-F1
#
_entry.id   AF-L1MD66-F1
#
_cell.length_a   1.000
_cell.length_b   1.000
_cell.length_c   1.000
_cell.angle_alpha   90.00
_cell.angle_beta   90.00
_cell.angle_gamma   90.00
#
_symmetry.space_group_name_H-M   'P 1'
#
loop_
_entity.id
_entity.type
_entity.pdbx_description
1 polymer ?
#
loop_
_entity_poly.entity_id
_entity_poly.type
_entity_poly.pdbx_seq_one_letter_code
_entity_poly.pdbx_strand_id
1 'polypeptide(L)'
;MIALRDNCKLWSRGTNVTIEPFWFDVGRTKWSLEWLLMNTRYFPEAVPDVSVLCDVLSDQSRAAMCAALMSGTAWTVGELGHYAGVSRSTATEHVNKLVKVDIARDIRQGRHRYVTLAGSQVAEAIESLGVLSSDLLPTPQSLNAHRINNALTYARTCYSHLAGRLGVSLCTHFIEQGFIAPDWAVTTDGVNFFHSWGIDGSKRLMAKACLDCTERQFHVGGALGTYVCQQFFARQWITRVKGTRAVKLTPAGTMMLNELGISLD
;
A
#
# COMPACT_ATOMS: atom_id res chain seq x y z
N MET A 1 -30.06 13.19 -28.27
CA MET A 1 -30.16 14.54 -28.86
C MET A 1 -31.60 14.97 -28.81
N ILE A 2 -31.97 15.81 -27.87
CA ILE A 2 -33.27 16.48 -27.87
C ILE A 2 -32.98 17.98 -27.87
N ALA A 3 -33.50 18.63 -28.91
CA ALA A 3 -33.30 20.03 -29.22
C ALA A 3 -33.89 20.92 -28.14
N LEU A 4 -33.11 21.91 -27.69
CA LEU A 4 -33.63 23.07 -26.97
C LEU A 4 -34.35 23.96 -28.00
N ARG A 5 -35.67 24.08 -27.87
CA ARG A 5 -36.47 25.06 -28.62
C ARG A 5 -36.85 26.20 -27.69
N ASP A 6 -36.61 27.40 -28.20
CA ASP A 6 -36.76 28.69 -27.56
C ASP A 6 -38.14 28.96 -26.96
N ASN A 7 -38.14 29.60 -25.79
CA ASN A 7 -38.79 30.89 -25.50
C ASN A 7 -39.25 30.93 -24.05
N CYS A 8 -38.47 31.60 -23.19
CA CYS A 8 -39.08 32.29 -22.05
C CYS A 8 -38.30 33.57 -21.78
N LYS A 9 -38.90 34.69 -22.18
CA LYS A 9 -38.46 36.05 -21.87
C LYS A 9 -38.52 36.24 -20.36
N LEU A 10 -37.37 36.37 -19.71
CA LEU A 10 -37.30 36.77 -18.30
C LEU A 10 -37.58 38.28 -18.20
N TRP A 11 -38.81 38.64 -17.85
CA TRP A 11 -39.12 39.97 -17.32
C TRP A 11 -38.92 39.93 -15.81
N SER A 12 -37.92 40.66 -15.30
CA SER A 12 -37.72 40.84 -13.87
C SER A 12 -38.49 42.07 -13.37
N ARG A 13 -39.60 41.84 -12.66
CA ARG A 13 -40.15 42.79 -11.67
C ARG A 13 -40.69 42.01 -10.48
N GLY A 14 -40.06 42.18 -9.32
CA GLY A 14 -40.66 41.97 -8.00
C GLY A 14 -41.09 40.54 -7.60
N THR A 15 -40.37 39.98 -6.62
CA THR A 15 -40.79 38.98 -5.60
C THR A 15 -41.42 37.64 -6.07
N ASN A 16 -40.72 36.56 -5.69
CA ASN A 16 -41.08 35.14 -5.76
C ASN A 16 -41.21 34.52 -7.16
N VAL A 17 -40.11 33.94 -7.63
CA VAL A 17 -40.14 32.91 -8.69
C VAL A 17 -40.54 31.60 -8.02
N THR A 18 -41.81 31.22 -8.13
CA THR A 18 -42.24 29.84 -7.87
C THR A 18 -41.73 28.98 -9.02
N ILE A 19 -40.71 28.16 -8.78
CA ILE A 19 -40.28 27.14 -9.72
C ILE A 19 -41.32 26.02 -9.63
N GLU A 20 -42.15 25.85 -10.65
CA GLU A 20 -43.00 24.66 -10.72
C GLU A 20 -42.11 23.41 -10.82
N PRO A 21 -42.37 22.36 -10.02
CA PRO A 21 -41.51 21.18 -10.01
C PRO A 21 -41.59 20.49 -11.37
N PHE A 22 -40.49 20.57 -12.12
CA PHE A 22 -40.33 19.88 -13.39
C PHE A 22 -39.86 18.46 -13.09
N TRP A 23 -40.69 17.49 -13.47
CA TRP A 23 -40.48 16.08 -13.21
C TRP A 23 -39.95 15.40 -14.46
N PHE A 24 -38.86 14.65 -14.33
CA PHE A 24 -38.40 13.75 -15.37
C PHE A 24 -38.83 12.33 -15.03
N ASP A 25 -39.31 11.61 -16.04
CA ASP A 25 -39.61 10.19 -15.92
C ASP A 25 -38.43 9.38 -16.46
N VAL A 26 -37.77 8.64 -15.57
CA VAL A 26 -36.66 7.74 -15.91
C VAL A 26 -37.04 6.33 -15.41
N GLY A 27 -38.02 5.72 -16.07
CA GLY A 27 -38.51 4.37 -15.73
C GLY A 27 -39.87 4.37 -15.04
N ARG A 28 -40.03 3.66 -13.91
CA ARG A 28 -41.27 3.64 -13.09
C ARG A 28 -41.19 4.55 -11.86
N THR A 29 -40.23 5.47 -11.82
CA THR A 29 -40.01 6.36 -10.67
C THR A 29 -39.85 7.79 -11.15
N LYS A 30 -40.69 8.67 -10.58
CA LYS A 30 -40.76 10.09 -10.89
C LYS A 30 -39.86 10.83 -9.91
N TRP A 31 -38.80 11.47 -10.42
CA TRP A 31 -37.87 12.26 -9.60
C TRP A 31 -38.01 13.75 -9.95
N SER A 32 -37.99 14.62 -8.94
CA SER A 32 -37.90 16.06 -9.18
C SER A 32 -36.47 16.44 -9.53
N LEU A 33 -36.29 17.47 -10.37
CA LEU A 33 -34.96 18.05 -10.61
C LEU A 33 -34.30 18.51 -9.31
N GLU A 34 -35.08 19.00 -8.34
CA GLU A 34 -34.59 19.33 -7.01
C GLU A 34 -33.97 18.12 -6.30
N TRP A 35 -34.55 16.93 -6.42
CA TRP A 35 -33.99 15.73 -5.79
C TRP A 35 -32.65 15.31 -6.43
N LEU A 36 -32.53 15.42 -7.76
CA LEU A 36 -31.29 15.18 -8.49
C LEU A 36 -30.20 16.24 -8.18
N LEU A 37 -30.60 17.50 -8.01
CA LEU A 37 -29.71 18.60 -7.66
C LEU A 37 -29.30 18.59 -6.17
N MET A 38 -30.18 18.17 -5.26
CA MET A 38 -29.94 18.08 -3.80
C MET A 38 -29.02 16.91 -3.40
N ASN A 39 -28.89 15.88 -4.22
CA ASN A 39 -28.02 14.73 -3.92
C ASN A 39 -26.59 14.88 -4.46
N THR A 40 -26.28 15.95 -5.18
CA THR A 40 -24.90 16.26 -5.55
C THR A 40 -24.32 17.13 -4.43
N ARG A 41 -23.58 16.50 -3.50
CA ARG A 41 -22.86 17.25 -2.47
C ARG A 41 -21.72 18.03 -3.11
N TYR A 42 -21.89 19.33 -3.28
CA TYR A 42 -20.82 20.23 -3.68
C TYR A 42 -20.02 20.62 -2.43
N PHE A 43 -18.76 20.23 -2.39
CA PHE A 43 -17.82 20.73 -1.39
C PHE A 43 -17.24 22.07 -1.87
N PRO A 44 -17.00 23.03 -0.97
CA PRO A 44 -16.46 24.33 -1.36
C PRO A 44 -15.03 24.23 -1.90
N GLU A 45 -14.28 23.20 -1.52
CA GLU A 45 -12.93 22.91 -1.98
C GLU A 45 -12.87 21.69 -2.93
N ALA A 46 -12.03 21.78 -3.96
CA ALA A 46 -11.69 20.64 -4.82
C ALA A 46 -10.68 19.71 -4.11
N VAL A 47 -11.20 18.80 -3.27
CA VAL A 47 -10.41 17.77 -2.60
C VAL A 47 -10.47 16.44 -3.35
N PRO A 48 -9.42 15.60 -3.29
CA PRO A 48 -9.48 14.26 -3.85
C PRO A 48 -10.60 13.43 -3.21
N ASP A 49 -11.46 12.84 -4.02
CA ASP A 49 -12.47 11.90 -3.53
C ASP A 49 -11.84 10.52 -3.28
N VAL A 50 -11.63 10.22 -2.00
CA VAL A 50 -11.06 8.94 -1.55
C VAL A 50 -12.11 7.88 -1.27
N SER A 51 -13.41 8.21 -1.37
CA SER A 51 -14.51 7.33 -0.93
C SER A 51 -14.50 5.97 -1.62
N VAL A 52 -14.24 5.95 -2.93
CA VAL A 52 -14.18 4.72 -3.74
C VAL A 52 -13.03 3.80 -3.28
N LEU A 53 -11.87 4.36 -2.98
CA LEU A 53 -10.73 3.58 -2.47
C LEU A 53 -11.03 3.05 -1.06
N CYS A 54 -11.61 3.87 -0.20
CA CYS A 54 -12.01 3.48 1.16
C CYS A 54 -13.07 2.37 1.15
N ASP A 55 -14.08 2.46 0.29
CA ASP A 55 -15.12 1.43 0.12
C ASP A 55 -14.47 0.09 -0.27
N VAL A 56 -13.55 0.12 -1.25
CA VAL A 56 -12.81 -1.09 -1.63
C VAL A 56 -11.92 -1.58 -0.49
N LEU A 57 -11.23 -0.73 0.27
CA LEU A 57 -10.33 -1.19 1.34
C LEU A 57 -11.05 -1.63 2.62
N SER A 58 -12.32 -1.25 2.82
CA SER A 58 -13.09 -1.55 4.03
C SER A 58 -13.43 -3.04 4.25
N ASP A 59 -13.16 -3.90 3.27
CA ASP A 59 -13.41 -5.34 3.34
C ASP A 59 -12.19 -6.11 3.84
N GLN A 60 -12.40 -6.94 4.85
CA GLN A 60 -11.36 -7.72 5.50
C GLN A 60 -10.58 -8.64 4.55
N SER A 61 -11.25 -9.27 3.57
CA SER A 61 -10.58 -10.17 2.62
C SER A 61 -9.71 -9.37 1.66
N ARG A 62 -10.19 -8.22 1.20
CA ARG A 62 -9.42 -7.31 0.33
C ARG A 62 -8.23 -6.70 1.07
N ALA A 63 -8.39 -6.32 2.34
CA ALA A 63 -7.30 -5.86 3.20
C ALA A 63 -6.25 -6.97 3.40
N ALA A 64 -6.67 -8.21 3.67
CA ALA A 64 -5.76 -9.35 3.77
C ALA A 64 -4.99 -9.61 2.47
N MET A 65 -5.67 -9.56 1.32
CA MET A 65 -5.01 -9.69 0.01
C MET A 65 -3.99 -8.58 -0.23
N CYS A 66 -4.32 -7.32 0.10
CA CYS A 66 -3.37 -6.21 0.03
C CYS A 66 -2.14 -6.47 0.92
N ALA A 67 -2.35 -6.94 2.15
CA ALA A 67 -1.27 -7.30 3.06
C ALA A 67 -0.35 -8.42 2.52
N ALA A 68 -0.88 -9.38 1.74
CA ALA A 68 -0.08 -10.40 1.07
C ALA A 68 0.74 -9.83 -0.10
N LEU A 69 0.13 -8.97 -0.92
CA LEU A 69 0.77 -8.35 -2.09
C LEU A 69 1.92 -7.38 -1.71
N MET A 70 1.94 -6.90 -0.47
CA MET A 70 3.06 -6.16 0.13
C MET A 70 4.38 -6.98 0.23
N SER A 71 4.40 -8.25 -0.18
CA SER A 71 5.66 -8.98 -0.43
C SER A 71 6.45 -8.48 -1.63
N GLY A 72 5.83 -7.66 -2.48
CA GLY A 72 6.40 -7.19 -3.75
C GLY A 72 6.45 -8.25 -4.84
N THR A 73 6.08 -9.50 -4.54
CA THR A 73 6.02 -10.61 -5.49
C THR A 73 4.63 -10.70 -6.13
N ALA A 74 4.54 -11.27 -7.33
CA ALA A 74 3.26 -11.56 -7.94
C ALA A 74 2.61 -12.80 -7.32
N TRP A 75 1.32 -12.72 -7.02
CA TRP A 75 0.51 -13.81 -6.47
C TRP A 75 -0.53 -14.28 -7.47
N THR A 76 -0.83 -15.57 -7.51
CA THR A 76 -2.01 -16.04 -8.24
C THR A 76 -3.29 -15.72 -7.45
N VAL A 77 -4.41 -15.57 -8.16
CA VAL A 77 -5.73 -15.39 -7.51
C VAL A 77 -6.06 -16.54 -6.55
N GLY A 78 -5.62 -17.75 -6.86
CA GLY A 78 -5.81 -18.92 -5.99
C GLY A 78 -5.04 -18.82 -4.67
N GLU A 79 -3.78 -18.37 -4.71
CA GLU A 79 -2.97 -18.17 -3.51
C GLU A 79 -3.52 -17.02 -2.65
N LEU A 80 -4.01 -15.94 -3.27
CA LEU A 80 -4.69 -14.85 -2.56
C LEU A 80 -5.98 -15.31 -1.90
N GLY A 81 -6.77 -16.14 -2.58
CA GLY A 81 -7.97 -16.74 -2.01
C GLY A 81 -7.66 -17.62 -0.80
N HIS A 82 -6.64 -18.46 -0.91
CA HIS A 82 -6.17 -19.29 0.21
C HIS A 82 -5.68 -18.44 1.38
N TYR A 83 -4.88 -17.39 1.12
CA TYR A 83 -4.38 -16.48 2.14
C TYR A 83 -5.51 -15.74 2.88
N ALA A 84 -6.53 -15.28 2.15
CA ALA A 84 -7.67 -14.56 2.71
C ALA A 84 -8.78 -15.49 3.24
N GLY A 85 -8.64 -16.82 3.13
CA GLY A 85 -9.64 -17.78 3.60
C GLY A 85 -10.95 -17.78 2.80
N VAL A 86 -10.92 -17.41 1.52
CA VAL A 86 -12.11 -17.31 0.65
C VAL A 86 -12.06 -18.24 -0.55
N SER A 87 -13.22 -18.53 -1.12
CA SER A 87 -13.34 -19.37 -2.33
C SER A 87 -12.65 -18.72 -3.55
N ARG A 88 -12.30 -19.51 -4.57
CA ARG A 88 -11.67 -18.98 -5.79
C ARG A 88 -12.55 -17.98 -6.55
N SER A 89 -13.87 -18.19 -6.58
CA SER A 89 -14.81 -17.25 -7.23
C SER A 89 -14.85 -15.93 -6.47
N THR A 90 -14.97 -15.98 -5.13
CA THR A 90 -14.92 -14.81 -4.26
C THR A 90 -13.59 -14.06 -4.38
N ALA A 91 -12.46 -14.77 -4.40
CA ALA A 91 -11.15 -14.18 -4.60
C ALA A 91 -11.05 -13.45 -5.95
N THR A 92 -11.61 -14.03 -7.01
CA THR A 92 -11.63 -13.40 -8.34
C THR A 92 -12.42 -12.10 -8.33
N GLU A 93 -13.57 -12.08 -7.65
CA GLU A 93 -14.39 -10.88 -7.49
C GLU A 93 -13.64 -9.78 -6.71
N HIS A 94 -13.01 -10.14 -5.59
CA HIS A 94 -12.20 -9.22 -4.79
C HIS A 94 -11.03 -8.63 -5.58
N VAL A 95 -10.29 -9.47 -6.31
CA VAL A 95 -9.21 -9.00 -7.20
C VAL A 95 -9.74 -8.08 -8.28
N ASN A 96 -10.89 -8.38 -8.89
CA ASN A 96 -11.50 -7.48 -9.88
C ASN A 96 -11.85 -6.11 -9.29
N LYS A 97 -12.37 -6.06 -8.05
CA LYS A 97 -12.65 -4.80 -7.35
C LYS A 97 -11.36 -4.00 -7.09
N LEU A 98 -10.30 -4.67 -6.64
CA LEU A 98 -8.99 -4.03 -6.40
C LEU A 98 -8.34 -3.51 -7.68
N VAL A 99 -8.44 -4.26 -8.78
CA VAL A 99 -7.89 -3.86 -10.09
C VAL A 99 -8.70 -2.71 -10.69
N LYS A 100 -10.03 -2.71 -10.54
CA LYS A 100 -10.91 -1.66 -11.09
C LYS A 100 -10.57 -0.25 -10.57
N VAL A 101 -10.00 -0.15 -9.38
CA VAL A 101 -9.65 1.12 -8.72
C VAL A 101 -8.14 1.34 -8.62
N ASP A 102 -7.35 0.60 -9.40
CA ASP A 102 -5.89 0.70 -9.46
C ASP A 102 -5.15 0.49 -8.11
N ILE A 103 -5.73 -0.26 -7.18
CA ILE A 103 -4.99 -0.74 -5.99
C ILE A 103 -4.09 -1.91 -6.39
N ALA A 104 -4.60 -2.79 -7.25
CA ALA A 104 -3.88 -3.94 -7.78
C ALA A 104 -3.77 -3.88 -9.30
N ARG A 105 -2.80 -4.59 -9.84
CA ARG A 105 -2.67 -4.87 -11.27
C ARG A 105 -2.59 -6.37 -11.47
N ASP A 106 -3.08 -6.83 -12.61
CA ASP A 106 -2.96 -8.23 -13.00
C ASP A 106 -2.31 -8.41 -14.37
N ILE A 107 -1.56 -9.50 -14.50
CA ILE A 107 -0.95 -9.94 -15.75
C ILE A 107 -1.39 -11.38 -15.99
N ARG A 108 -1.85 -11.66 -17.20
CA ARG A 108 -2.18 -13.02 -17.63
C ARG A 108 -0.95 -13.65 -18.27
N GLN A 109 -0.49 -14.76 -17.69
CA GLN A 109 0.60 -15.55 -18.23
C GLN A 109 0.17 -17.02 -18.28
N GLY A 110 -0.02 -17.53 -19.50
CA GLY A 110 -0.56 -18.86 -19.74
C GLY A 110 -1.95 -19.03 -19.10
N ARG A 111 -2.10 -20.05 -18.25
CA ARG A 111 -3.36 -20.37 -17.56
C ARG A 111 -3.55 -19.62 -16.25
N HIS A 112 -2.56 -18.82 -15.84
CA HIS A 112 -2.55 -18.16 -14.54
C HIS A 112 -2.74 -16.66 -14.68
N ARG A 113 -3.52 -16.11 -13.73
CA ARG A 113 -3.70 -14.68 -13.53
C ARG A 113 -2.88 -14.29 -12.31
N TYR A 114 -1.80 -13.55 -12.55
CA TYR A 114 -0.90 -13.05 -11.53
C TYR A 114 -1.29 -11.63 -11.14
N VAL A 115 -1.20 -11.32 -9.86
CA VAL A 115 -1.66 -10.06 -9.27
C VAL A 115 -0.52 -9.46 -8.46
N THR A 116 -0.30 -8.15 -8.60
CA THR A 116 0.62 -7.34 -7.79
C THR A 116 -0.11 -6.10 -7.29
N LEU A 117 0.44 -5.40 -6.30
CA LEU A 117 0.03 -4.00 -6.08
C LEU A 117 0.33 -3.18 -7.33
N ALA A 118 -0.46 -2.13 -7.56
CA ALA A 118 -0.31 -1.29 -8.74
C ALA A 118 1.00 -0.49 -8.76
N GLY A 119 1.59 -0.23 -7.59
CA GLY A 119 2.90 0.41 -7.45
C GLY A 119 3.27 0.70 -6.00
N SER A 120 4.45 1.30 -5.80
CA SER A 120 4.98 1.63 -4.47
C SER A 120 4.13 2.66 -3.72
N GLN A 121 3.51 3.61 -4.41
CA GLN A 121 2.63 4.61 -3.78
C GLN A 121 1.42 3.95 -3.09
N VAL A 122 0.83 2.91 -3.70
CA VAL A 122 -0.26 2.15 -3.10
C VAL A 122 0.23 1.37 -1.88
N ALA A 123 1.43 0.79 -1.97
CA ALA A 123 2.05 0.10 -0.85
C ALA A 123 2.31 1.04 0.35
N GLU A 124 2.83 2.25 0.08
CA GLU A 124 3.06 3.30 1.10
C GLU A 124 1.74 3.72 1.77
N ALA A 125 0.65 3.85 1.00
CA ALA A 125 -0.68 4.16 1.54
C ALA A 125 -1.24 3.02 2.41
N ILE A 126 -1.12 1.76 1.96
CA ILE A 126 -1.55 0.58 2.72
C ILE A 126 -0.78 0.45 4.03
N GLU A 127 0.55 0.63 4.02
CA GLU A 127 1.36 0.57 5.24
C GLU A 127 0.96 1.69 6.21
N SER A 128 0.72 2.90 5.68
CA SER A 128 0.27 4.05 6.49
C SER A 128 -1.09 3.80 7.16
N LEU A 129 -2.04 3.19 6.45
CA LEU A 129 -3.31 2.73 7.05
C LEU A 129 -3.08 1.68 8.15
N GLY A 130 -2.12 0.77 7.94
CA GLY A 130 -1.73 -0.22 8.92
C GLY A 130 -1.19 0.38 10.22
N VAL A 131 -0.40 1.45 10.13
CA VAL A 131 0.09 2.20 11.29
C VAL A 131 -1.05 2.84 12.08
N LEU A 132 -2.07 3.37 11.39
CA LEU A 132 -3.23 4.02 12.00
C LEU A 132 -4.22 3.02 12.62
N SER A 133 -4.14 1.74 12.26
CA SER A 133 -5.02 0.70 12.79
C SER A 133 -4.59 0.30 14.20
N SER A 134 -5.53 0.35 15.15
CA SER A 134 -5.34 -0.21 16.50
C SER A 134 -5.51 -1.72 16.51
N ASP A 135 -6.34 -2.24 15.60
CA ASP A 135 -6.71 -3.66 15.54
C ASP A 135 -5.95 -4.37 14.42
N LEU A 136 -5.56 -5.61 14.70
CA LEU A 136 -5.03 -6.53 13.70
C LEU A 136 -6.18 -7.30 13.05
N LEU A 137 -5.99 -7.69 11.79
CA LEU A 137 -6.90 -8.65 11.17
C LEU A 137 -6.96 -9.93 12.02
N PRO A 138 -8.15 -10.52 12.24
CA PRO A 138 -8.31 -11.77 12.97
C PRO A 138 -7.31 -12.85 12.52
N THR A 139 -6.38 -13.21 13.39
CA THR A 139 -5.44 -14.32 13.20
C THR A 139 -5.85 -15.51 14.07
N PRO A 140 -5.73 -16.77 13.58
CA PRO A 140 -6.03 -17.95 14.39
C PRO A 140 -5.21 -17.97 15.69
N GLN A 141 -5.84 -18.31 16.82
CA GLN A 141 -5.14 -18.51 18.09
C GLN A 141 -4.40 -19.86 18.08
N SER A 142 -3.26 -19.90 17.39
CA SER A 142 -2.45 -21.11 17.23
C SER A 142 -0.97 -20.81 17.36
N LEU A 143 -0.19 -21.82 17.76
CA LEU A 143 1.27 -21.72 17.83
C LEU A 143 1.88 -21.38 16.47
N ASN A 144 1.29 -21.86 15.37
CA ASN A 144 1.76 -21.56 14.04
C ASN A 144 1.55 -20.08 13.68
N ALA A 145 0.34 -19.55 13.92
CA ALA A 145 0.06 -18.13 13.70
C ALA A 145 0.97 -17.23 14.53
N HIS A 146 1.19 -17.58 15.81
CA HIS A 146 2.12 -16.85 16.67
C HIS A 146 3.56 -16.85 16.12
N ARG A 147 4.06 -18.01 15.65
CA ARG A 147 5.38 -18.13 15.02
C ARG A 147 5.50 -17.28 13.74
N ILE A 148 4.46 -17.25 12.90
CA ILE A 148 4.44 -16.44 11.67
C ILE A 148 4.46 -14.95 12.02
N ASN A 149 3.65 -14.52 12.98
CA ASN A 149 3.61 -13.13 13.42
C ASN A 149 4.97 -12.69 13.99
N ASN A 150 5.58 -13.51 14.86
CA ASN A 150 6.90 -13.22 15.41
C ASN A 150 7.96 -13.14 14.29
N ALA A 151 7.89 -13.98 13.28
CA ALA A 151 8.80 -13.91 12.14
C ALA A 151 8.63 -12.62 11.32
N LEU A 152 7.39 -12.15 11.12
CA LEU A 152 7.10 -10.90 10.41
C LEU A 152 7.59 -9.68 11.19
N THR A 153 7.38 -9.65 12.50
CA THR A 153 7.87 -8.58 13.38
C THR A 153 9.40 -8.55 13.42
N TYR A 154 10.04 -9.73 13.50
CA TYR A 154 11.50 -9.83 13.53
C TYR A 154 12.15 -9.26 12.26
N ALA A 155 11.74 -9.74 11.08
CA ALA A 155 12.22 -9.22 9.81
C ALA A 155 11.26 -9.56 8.67
N ARG A 156 10.88 -8.55 7.88
CA ARG A 156 10.02 -8.71 6.71
C ARG A 156 10.40 -7.77 5.57
N THR A 157 9.77 -7.95 4.42
CA THR A 157 9.71 -6.90 3.40
C THR A 157 8.45 -6.05 3.58
N CYS A 158 8.58 -4.72 3.63
CA CYS A 158 7.43 -3.81 3.61
C CYS A 158 6.75 -3.84 2.23
N TYR A 159 7.52 -3.61 1.17
CA TYR A 159 7.15 -3.86 -0.22
C TYR A 159 8.37 -4.35 -0.99
N SER A 160 9.29 -3.42 -1.28
CA SER A 160 10.57 -3.68 -1.93
C SER A 160 11.78 -3.50 -1.01
N HIS A 161 11.56 -3.08 0.24
CA HIS A 161 12.61 -2.73 1.21
C HIS A 161 12.41 -3.46 2.54
N LEU A 162 13.47 -3.55 3.34
CA LEU A 162 13.50 -4.27 4.61
C LEU A 162 12.73 -3.51 5.69
N ALA A 163 12.03 -4.27 6.52
CA ALA A 163 11.13 -3.80 7.56
C ALA A 163 11.12 -4.80 8.73
N GLY A 164 10.33 -4.50 9.75
CA GLY A 164 10.38 -5.15 11.05
C GLY A 164 11.59 -4.67 11.84
N ARG A 165 11.88 -5.34 12.96
CA ARG A 165 13.01 -5.03 13.82
C ARG A 165 14.32 -4.90 13.04
N LEU A 166 14.61 -5.83 12.13
CA LEU A 166 15.80 -5.74 11.26
C LEU A 166 15.85 -4.44 10.45
N GLY A 167 14.74 -4.07 9.79
CA GLY A 167 14.70 -2.87 8.94
C GLY A 167 14.84 -1.59 9.75
N VAL A 168 14.22 -1.54 10.93
CA VAL A 168 14.31 -0.42 11.87
C VAL A 168 15.72 -0.31 12.46
N SER A 169 16.31 -1.39 12.96
CA SER A 169 17.67 -1.38 13.52
C SER A 169 18.72 -0.96 12.50
N LEU A 170 18.59 -1.38 11.24
CA LEU A 170 19.45 -0.90 10.15
C LEU A 170 19.28 0.60 9.90
N CYS A 171 18.03 1.08 9.91
CA CYS A 171 17.74 2.50 9.74
C CYS A 171 18.37 3.35 10.86
N THR A 172 18.17 2.93 12.11
CA THR A 172 18.77 3.58 13.27
C THR A 172 20.28 3.63 13.13
N HIS A 173 20.92 2.50 12.79
CA HIS A 173 22.36 2.45 12.59
C HIS A 173 22.84 3.40 11.47
N PHE A 174 22.16 3.45 10.32
CA PHE A 174 22.56 4.34 9.23
C PHE A 174 22.43 5.83 9.60
N ILE A 175 21.46 6.18 10.44
CA ILE A 175 21.29 7.55 10.95
C ILE A 175 22.39 7.86 11.99
N GLU A 176 22.64 6.95 12.93
CA GLU A 176 23.65 7.11 13.98
C GLU A 176 25.07 7.24 13.43
N GLN A 177 25.39 6.50 12.37
CA GLN A 177 26.67 6.61 11.67
C GLN A 177 26.75 7.81 10.71
N GLY A 178 25.67 8.60 10.58
CA GLY A 178 25.63 9.75 9.70
C GLY A 178 25.60 9.41 8.20
N PHE A 179 25.26 8.17 7.83
CA PHE A 179 25.09 7.77 6.42
C PHE A 179 23.82 8.34 5.80
N ILE A 180 22.78 8.51 6.63
CA ILE A 180 21.50 9.13 6.26
C ILE A 180 21.27 10.30 7.22
N ALA A 181 21.07 11.50 6.67
CA ALA A 181 20.74 12.69 7.44
C ALA A 181 19.28 12.68 7.91
N PRO A 182 18.88 13.51 8.89
CA PRO A 182 17.51 13.55 9.42
C PRO A 182 16.42 13.88 8.38
N ASP A 183 16.78 14.57 7.31
CA ASP A 183 15.93 14.89 6.17
C ASP A 183 15.88 13.75 5.11
N TRP A 184 16.48 12.60 5.42
CA TRP A 184 16.61 11.42 4.57
C TRP A 184 17.52 11.61 3.35
N ALA A 185 18.34 12.66 3.34
CA ALA A 185 19.42 12.77 2.36
C ALA A 185 20.53 11.76 2.67
N VAL A 186 21.05 11.10 1.63
CA VAL A 186 22.24 10.24 1.77
C VAL A 186 23.47 11.14 1.76
N THR A 187 24.28 11.04 2.80
CA THR A 187 25.49 11.86 2.97
C THR A 187 26.64 11.33 2.09
N THR A 188 27.73 12.09 1.97
CA THR A 188 28.93 11.63 1.26
C THR A 188 29.48 10.33 1.87
N ASP A 189 29.52 10.23 3.19
CA ASP A 189 29.96 9.02 3.90
C ASP A 189 29.00 7.86 3.66
N GLY A 190 27.69 8.14 3.63
CA GLY A 190 26.67 7.17 3.26
C GLY A 190 26.85 6.65 1.84
N VAL A 191 27.12 7.52 0.86
CA VAL A 191 27.41 7.10 -0.52
C VAL A 191 28.60 6.14 -0.57
N ASN A 192 29.69 6.47 0.12
CA ASN A 192 30.89 5.62 0.18
C ASN A 192 30.58 4.26 0.84
N PHE A 193 29.83 4.28 1.94
CA PHE A 193 29.41 3.06 2.64
C PHE A 193 28.54 2.17 1.75
N PHE A 194 27.48 2.72 1.16
CA PHE A 194 26.58 1.95 0.28
C PHE A 194 27.29 1.47 -0.99
N HIS A 195 28.27 2.22 -1.49
CA HIS A 195 29.13 1.76 -2.59
C HIS A 195 29.93 0.51 -2.21
N SER A 196 30.42 0.40 -0.97
CA SER A 196 31.07 -0.84 -0.48
C SER A 196 30.13 -2.06 -0.48
N TRP A 197 28.82 -1.80 -0.39
CA TRP A 197 27.78 -2.82 -0.52
C TRP A 197 27.39 -3.13 -1.97
N GLY A 198 28.01 -2.48 -2.94
CA GLY A 198 27.69 -2.62 -4.37
C GLY A 198 26.47 -1.79 -4.79
N ILE A 199 26.10 -0.78 -4.01
CA ILE A 199 25.02 0.16 -4.33
C ILE A 199 25.66 1.40 -4.95
N ASP A 200 25.51 1.53 -6.27
CA ASP A 200 26.10 2.65 -7.02
C ASP A 200 25.42 3.99 -6.68
N GLY A 201 26.21 4.93 -6.14
CA GLY A 201 25.80 6.30 -5.79
C GLY A 201 25.54 7.21 -6.99
N SER A 202 25.87 6.79 -8.22
CA SER A 202 25.50 7.52 -9.44
C SER A 202 23.99 7.54 -9.69
N LYS A 203 23.29 6.52 -9.17
CA LYS A 203 21.82 6.50 -9.12
C LYS A 203 21.43 7.40 -7.96
N ARG A 204 20.49 8.34 -8.16
CA ARG A 204 19.92 9.16 -7.06
C ARG A 204 19.46 8.23 -5.93
N LEU A 205 20.30 8.07 -4.91
CA LEU A 205 20.01 7.27 -3.72
C LEU A 205 19.01 8.07 -2.89
N MET A 206 17.75 7.96 -3.24
CA MET A 206 16.67 8.58 -2.48
C MET A 206 16.28 7.61 -1.37
N ALA A 207 16.73 7.91 -0.15
CA ALA A 207 16.12 7.33 1.04
C ALA A 207 14.79 8.04 1.29
N LYS A 208 13.86 7.33 1.91
CA LYS A 208 12.58 7.88 2.38
C LYS A 208 12.25 7.28 3.73
N ALA A 209 11.61 8.08 4.57
CA ALA A 209 10.96 7.58 5.77
C ALA A 209 9.81 6.66 5.37
N CYS A 210 9.91 5.36 5.65
CA CYS A 210 8.77 4.46 5.64
C CYS A 210 8.45 4.10 7.09
N LEU A 211 7.19 4.17 7.50
CA LEU A 211 6.79 3.92 8.89
C LEU A 211 6.36 2.46 9.03
N ASP A 212 7.06 1.72 9.88
CA ASP A 212 6.82 0.29 10.07
C ASP A 212 5.55 0.07 10.92
N CYS A 213 4.57 -0.68 10.42
CA CYS A 213 3.32 -0.90 11.17
C CYS A 213 3.47 -1.80 12.41
N THR A 214 4.52 -2.63 12.52
CA THR A 214 4.73 -3.52 13.67
C THR A 214 5.58 -2.87 14.76
N GLU A 215 6.64 -2.15 14.37
CA GLU A 215 7.55 -1.49 15.30
C GLU A 215 7.12 -0.05 15.63
N ARG A 216 6.24 0.55 14.81
CA ARG A 216 5.84 1.97 14.86
C ARG A 216 7.04 2.93 14.83
N GLN A 217 8.08 2.54 14.11
CA GLN A 217 9.31 3.31 13.91
C GLN A 217 9.65 3.39 12.44
N PHE A 218 10.43 4.41 12.07
CA PHE A 218 10.84 4.57 10.68
C PHE A 218 11.92 3.57 10.28
N HIS A 219 11.82 3.10 9.04
CA HIS A 219 12.82 2.28 8.36
C HIS A 219 13.10 2.85 6.97
N VAL A 220 14.21 2.40 6.34
CA VAL A 220 14.66 2.97 5.06
C VAL A 220 13.80 2.46 3.90
N GLY A 221 12.98 3.35 3.37
CA GLY A 221 12.24 3.17 2.12
C GLY A 221 12.94 3.80 0.91
N GLY A 222 12.18 3.96 -0.18
CA GLY A 222 12.66 4.59 -1.40
C GLY A 222 13.60 3.72 -2.24
N ALA A 223 14.37 4.37 -3.11
CA ALA A 223 15.33 3.69 -3.98
C ALA A 223 16.46 3.07 -3.16
N LEU A 224 16.97 3.78 -2.15
CA LEU A 224 18.01 3.27 -1.27
C LEU A 224 17.54 2.01 -0.54
N GLY A 225 16.38 2.07 0.13
CA GLY A 225 15.85 0.91 0.86
C GLY A 225 15.64 -0.32 -0.04
N THR A 226 15.23 -0.08 -1.30
CA THR A 226 15.10 -1.13 -2.31
C THR A 226 16.47 -1.76 -2.65
N TYR A 227 17.50 -0.94 -2.90
CA TYR A 227 18.84 -1.46 -3.20
C TYR A 227 19.48 -2.18 -2.02
N VAL A 228 19.32 -1.67 -0.80
CA VAL A 228 19.78 -2.34 0.43
C VAL A 228 19.12 -3.72 0.54
N CYS A 229 17.80 -3.80 0.40
CA CYS A 229 17.07 -5.07 0.43
C CYS A 229 17.58 -6.05 -0.66
N GLN A 230 17.81 -5.56 -1.88
CA GLN A 230 18.38 -6.38 -2.96
C GLN A 230 19.77 -6.91 -2.61
N GLN A 231 20.65 -6.09 -2.05
CA GLN A 231 21.99 -6.53 -1.63
C GLN A 231 21.93 -7.56 -0.50
N PHE A 232 21.01 -7.42 0.45
CA PHE A 232 20.80 -8.41 1.50
C PHE A 232 20.43 -9.78 0.94
N PHE A 233 19.59 -9.83 -0.10
CA PHE A 233 19.30 -11.09 -0.81
C PHE A 233 20.48 -11.56 -1.67
N ALA A 234 21.11 -10.68 -2.43
CA ALA A 234 22.20 -11.02 -3.34
C ALA A 234 23.42 -11.60 -2.61
N ARG A 235 23.73 -11.06 -1.43
CA ARG A 235 24.80 -11.53 -0.54
C ARG A 235 24.38 -12.68 0.38
N GLN A 236 23.15 -13.16 0.24
CA GLN A 236 22.58 -14.24 1.05
C GLN A 236 22.64 -13.96 2.57
N TRP A 237 22.60 -12.69 2.97
CA TRP A 237 22.46 -12.31 4.39
C TRP A 237 21.07 -12.61 4.91
N ILE A 238 20.08 -12.64 4.03
CA ILE A 238 18.72 -13.05 4.35
C ILE A 238 18.18 -14.05 3.31
N THR A 239 17.17 -14.79 3.73
CA THR A 239 16.38 -15.68 2.88
C THR A 239 14.89 -15.42 3.06
N ARG A 240 14.10 -15.63 2.00
CA ARG A 240 12.64 -15.50 2.09
C ARG A 240 12.03 -16.70 2.78
N VAL A 241 11.07 -16.45 3.66
CA VAL A 241 10.16 -17.50 4.13
C VAL A 241 9.10 -17.74 3.05
N LYS A 242 9.01 -18.97 2.56
CA LYS A 242 8.13 -19.32 1.45
C LYS A 242 6.66 -18.99 1.79
N GLY A 243 5.98 -18.32 0.87
CA GLY A 243 4.56 -17.98 0.98
C GLY A 243 4.25 -16.85 1.96
N THR A 244 5.26 -16.11 2.45
CA THR A 244 5.05 -14.98 3.35
C THR A 244 5.96 -13.79 2.99
N ARG A 245 5.74 -12.67 3.68
CA ARG A 245 6.60 -11.48 3.64
C ARG A 245 7.82 -11.57 4.55
N ALA A 246 7.87 -12.58 5.43
CA ALA A 246 8.94 -12.71 6.40
C ALA A 246 10.25 -13.09 5.72
N VAL A 247 11.34 -12.55 6.26
CA VAL A 247 12.70 -12.92 5.88
C VAL A 247 13.44 -13.43 7.11
N LYS A 248 14.43 -14.29 6.90
CA LYS A 248 15.26 -14.82 7.97
C LYS A 248 16.71 -14.44 7.71
N LEU A 249 17.38 -13.96 8.75
CA LEU A 249 18.83 -13.83 8.72
C LEU A 249 19.48 -15.20 8.58
N THR A 250 20.51 -15.26 7.75
CA THR A 250 21.41 -16.39 7.67
C THR A 250 22.56 -16.19 8.67
N PRO A 251 23.35 -17.23 8.97
CA PRO A 251 24.56 -17.06 9.78
C PRO A 251 25.49 -15.96 9.24
N ALA A 252 25.63 -15.83 7.92
CA ALA A 252 26.40 -14.78 7.29
C ALA A 252 25.80 -13.38 7.54
N GLY A 253 24.47 -13.25 7.48
CA GLY A 253 23.79 -12.00 7.82
C GLY A 253 23.96 -11.61 9.28
N THR A 254 23.89 -12.57 10.20
CA THR A 254 24.14 -12.33 11.63
C THR A 254 25.57 -11.86 11.89
N MET A 255 26.57 -12.49 11.25
CA MET A 255 27.96 -12.03 11.36
C MET A 255 28.13 -10.59 10.86
N MET A 256 27.53 -10.25 9.71
CA MET A 256 27.57 -8.89 9.16
C MET A 256 26.92 -7.87 10.11
N LEU A 257 25.76 -8.18 10.71
CA LEU A 257 25.14 -7.28 11.68
C LEU A 257 26.03 -7.07 12.91
N ASN A 258 26.68 -8.13 13.39
CA ASN A 258 27.63 -8.04 14.50
C ASN A 258 28.85 -7.18 14.14
N GLU A 259 29.37 -7.28 12.91
CA GLU A 259 30.46 -6.43 12.41
C GLU A 259 30.06 -4.96 12.35
N LEU A 260 28.79 -4.66 12.06
CA LEU A 260 28.23 -3.30 12.15
C LEU A 260 27.89 -2.87 13.59
N GLY A 261 27.97 -3.77 14.57
CA GLY A 261 27.56 -3.50 15.95
C GLY A 261 26.04 -3.41 16.14
N ILE A 262 25.23 -4.01 15.26
CA ILE A 262 23.77 -4.01 15.34
C ILE A 262 23.28 -5.27 16.06
N SER A 263 22.58 -5.10 17.20
CA SER A 263 21.84 -6.19 17.86
C SER A 263 20.34 -6.15 17.55
N LEU A 264 19.71 -7.32 17.54
CA LEU A 264 18.26 -7.50 17.30
C LEU A 264 17.53 -8.11 18.52
N ASP A 265 18.15 -8.11 19.69
CA ASP A 265 17.60 -8.66 20.94
C ASP A 265 16.23 -8.06 21.31
#